data_AF-A0A1C7I9D3-F1
#
_entry.id   AF-A0A1C7I9D3-F1
#
_cell.length_a   1.000
_cell.length_b   1.000
_cell.length_c   1.000
_cell.angle_alpha   90.00
_cell.angle_beta   90.00
_cell.angle_gamma   90.00
#
_symmetry.space_group_name_H-M   'P 1'
#
loop_
_entity.id
_entity.type
_entity.pdbx_description
1 polymer ?
#
loop_
_entity_poly.entity_id
_entity_poly.type
_entity_poly.pdbx_seq_one_letter_code
_entity_poly.pdbx_strand_id
1 'polypeptide(L)'
;MTTLIFKNTPIHMHKGELMEKEKATKKTSLFYWRSLRTVQEIQEELAACEQLIVYDLETTGFNPLSSRIIELAAIKLSQRNVVFHEEARLHRYFRLPKDIPLPDETVKLTGITREQLEAERTEEECLEDVLHFFRDTPIAGYNSINFDDLVLWTAHCSK
;
A
#
# COMPACT_ATOMS: atom_id res chain seq x y z
N MET A 1 -3.13 13.37 -2.14
CA MET A 1 -3.92 13.29 -3.40
C MET A 1 -4.30 11.84 -3.52
N THR A 2 -5.50 11.47 -3.06
CA THR A 2 -5.86 10.08 -2.81
C THR A 2 -6.17 9.37 -4.12
N THR A 3 -5.41 8.32 -4.44
CA THR A 3 -5.71 7.43 -5.56
C THR A 3 -5.89 6.03 -5.02
N LEU A 4 -7.12 5.53 -5.06
CA LEU A 4 -7.43 4.10 -5.01
C LEU A 4 -7.19 3.60 -6.44
N ILE A 5 -6.10 2.88 -6.72
CA ILE A 5 -5.90 2.28 -8.05
C ILE A 5 -5.92 0.76 -7.92
N PHE A 6 -6.79 0.14 -8.71
CA PHE A 6 -6.71 -1.26 -9.08
C PHE A 6 -5.61 -1.40 -10.12
N LYS A 7 -4.47 -2.00 -9.74
CA LYS A 7 -3.43 -2.37 -10.70
C LYS A 7 -3.33 -3.88 -10.79
N ASN A 8 -3.56 -4.38 -12.01
CA ASN A 8 -3.04 -5.66 -12.47
C ASN A 8 -1.73 -5.38 -13.23
N THR A 9 -0.71 -4.85 -12.53
CA THR A 9 0.54 -4.41 -13.20
C THR A 9 1.67 -5.43 -12.95
N PRO A 10 2.18 -6.10 -14.01
CA PRO A 10 3.39 -6.90 -13.89
C PRO A 10 4.60 -6.00 -13.57
N ILE A 11 5.49 -6.53 -12.73
CA ILE A 11 6.62 -5.86 -12.06
C ILE A 11 7.74 -5.37 -12.99
N HIS A 12 7.51 -5.29 -14.30
CA HIS A 12 8.51 -4.94 -15.30
C HIS A 12 7.97 -3.90 -16.28
N MET A 13 8.11 -2.61 -15.94
CA MET A 13 7.99 -1.52 -16.92
C MET A 13 9.10 -0.47 -16.75
N HIS A 14 9.62 0.01 -17.88
CA HIS A 14 10.77 0.91 -17.95
C HIS A 14 10.38 2.39 -17.92
N LYS A 15 11.27 3.19 -17.32
CA LYS A 15 11.15 4.63 -17.00
C LYS A 15 10.68 5.55 -18.15
N GLY A 16 10.89 5.15 -19.40
CA GLY A 16 10.53 5.92 -20.60
C GLY A 16 9.02 5.97 -20.89
N GLU A 17 8.30 4.89 -20.59
CA GLU A 17 6.85 4.76 -20.89
C GLU A 17 5.98 5.57 -19.91
N LEU A 18 6.52 5.89 -18.74
CA LEU A 18 5.85 6.70 -17.71
C LEU A 18 5.76 8.18 -18.12
N MET A 19 6.80 8.73 -18.76
CA MET A 19 6.89 10.17 -19.04
C MET A 19 6.11 10.63 -20.28
N GLU A 20 5.83 9.73 -21.22
CA GLU A 20 5.04 10.08 -22.41
C GLU A 20 3.54 10.23 -22.09
N LYS A 21 3.03 9.48 -21.09
CA LYS A 21 1.63 9.60 -20.65
C LYS A 21 1.36 10.88 -19.85
N GLU A 22 2.33 11.39 -19.10
CA GLU A 22 2.17 12.61 -18.29
C GLU A 22 1.99 13.89 -19.14
N LYS A 23 2.53 13.93 -20.36
CA LYS A 23 2.41 15.12 -21.23
C LYS A 23 1.04 15.30 -21.88
N ALA A 24 0.12 14.32 -21.76
CA ALA A 24 -1.16 14.32 -22.47
C ALA A 24 -2.36 14.90 -21.70
N THR A 25 -2.26 15.24 -20.40
CA THR A 25 -3.43 15.68 -19.62
C THR A 25 -3.33 17.13 -19.12
N LYS A 26 -4.08 18.01 -19.79
CA LYS A 26 -4.32 19.41 -19.43
C LYS A 26 -5.51 19.54 -18.47
N LYS A 27 -5.37 20.48 -17.53
CA LYS A 27 -6.38 21.05 -16.61
C LYS A 27 -6.63 20.24 -15.33
N THR A 28 -5.98 20.70 -14.27
CA THR A 28 -6.16 20.31 -12.88
C THR A 28 -7.60 20.59 -12.45
N SER A 29 -8.52 19.65 -12.72
CA SER A 29 -9.74 19.57 -11.93
C SER A 29 -9.31 19.11 -10.54
N LEU A 30 -9.84 19.74 -9.49
CA LEU A 30 -9.80 19.17 -8.15
C LEU A 30 -10.39 17.76 -8.29
N PHE A 31 -9.55 16.73 -8.19
CA PHE A 31 -9.97 15.34 -8.32
C PHE A 31 -10.78 14.98 -7.06
N TYR A 32 -12.06 15.33 -7.06
CA TYR A 32 -12.99 14.94 -6.02
C TYR A 32 -13.35 13.48 -6.28
N TRP A 33 -12.70 12.56 -5.56
CA TRP A 33 -12.88 11.11 -5.74
C TRP A 33 -14.33 10.64 -5.56
N ARG A 34 -15.20 11.46 -4.96
CA ARG A 34 -16.65 11.19 -4.85
C ARG A 34 -17.48 11.82 -5.98
N SER A 35 -16.86 12.20 -7.10
CA SER A 35 -17.67 12.51 -8.28
C SER A 35 -18.49 11.27 -8.65
N LEU A 36 -19.76 11.43 -9.03
CA LEU A 36 -20.62 10.30 -9.36
C LEU A 36 -19.99 9.41 -10.44
N ARG A 37 -19.32 10.04 -11.42
CA ARG A 37 -18.58 9.34 -12.46
C ARG A 37 -17.46 8.49 -11.89
N THR A 38 -16.60 9.05 -11.05
CA THR A 38 -15.46 8.32 -10.46
C THR A 38 -15.94 7.17 -9.56
N VAL A 39 -17.00 7.40 -8.80
CA VAL A 39 -17.61 6.34 -7.96
C VAL A 39 -18.13 5.21 -8.84
N GLN A 40 -18.81 5.54 -9.94
CA GLN A 40 -19.34 4.54 -10.86
C GLN A 40 -18.22 3.74 -11.56
N GLU A 41 -17.19 4.42 -12.07
CA GLU A 41 -16.02 3.77 -12.68
C GLU A 41 -15.35 2.79 -11.68
N ILE A 42 -15.15 3.22 -10.43
CA ILE A 42 -14.59 2.34 -9.37
C ILE A 42 -15.51 1.16 -9.06
N GLN A 43 -16.83 1.37 -9.00
CA GLN A 43 -17.80 0.31 -8.74
C GLN A 43 -17.83 -0.74 -9.87
N GLU A 44 -17.71 -0.31 -11.12
CA GLU A 44 -17.65 -1.20 -12.28
C GLU A 44 -16.36 -2.04 -12.26
N GLU A 45 -15.21 -1.44 -11.97
CA GLU A 45 -13.93 -2.15 -11.81
C GLU A 45 -13.97 -3.14 -10.62
N LEU A 46 -14.53 -2.73 -9.48
CA LEU A 46 -14.71 -3.60 -8.31
C LEU A 46 -15.63 -4.78 -8.64
N ALA A 47 -16.74 -4.54 -9.34
CA ALA A 47 -17.69 -5.59 -9.71
C ALA A 47 -17.07 -6.62 -10.68
N ALA A 48 -16.10 -6.20 -11.50
CA ALA A 48 -15.35 -7.10 -12.40
C ALA A 48 -14.19 -7.84 -11.70
N CYS A 49 -13.86 -7.49 -10.46
CA CYS A 49 -12.72 -8.02 -9.73
C CYS A 49 -13.08 -9.27 -8.92
N GLU A 50 -12.38 -10.39 -9.14
CA GLU A 50 -12.62 -11.64 -8.39
C GLU A 50 -11.96 -11.63 -7.00
N GLN A 51 -10.77 -11.03 -6.89
CA GLN A 51 -10.00 -10.96 -5.65
C GLN A 51 -9.35 -9.58 -5.50
N LEU A 52 -9.34 -9.07 -4.27
CA LEU A 52 -8.76 -7.78 -3.94
C LEU A 52 -8.04 -7.87 -2.60
N ILE A 53 -6.85 -7.30 -2.50
CA ILE A 53 -6.21 -7.04 -1.21
C ILE A 53 -6.36 -5.57 -0.89
N VAL A 54 -6.92 -5.27 0.28
CA VAL A 54 -6.90 -3.91 0.83
C VAL A 54 -5.85 -3.86 1.94
N TYR A 55 -4.96 -2.89 1.90
CA TYR A 55 -3.87 -2.79 2.86
C TYR A 55 -3.55 -1.35 3.26
N ASP A 56 -2.83 -1.23 4.38
CA ASP A 56 -2.35 0.02 4.96
C ASP A 56 -1.03 -0.23 5.72
N LEU A 57 -0.17 0.78 5.79
CA LEU A 57 1.09 0.74 6.54
C LEU A 57 1.12 1.78 7.65
N GLU A 58 1.75 1.40 8.76
CA GLU A 58 2.31 2.38 9.69
C GLU A 58 3.82 2.44 9.51
N THR A 59 4.38 3.65 9.56
CA THR A 59 5.79 3.87 9.26
C THR A 59 6.44 4.85 10.24
N THR A 60 7.77 4.89 10.28
CA THR A 60 8.54 5.78 11.15
C THR A 60 8.41 7.27 10.83
N GLY A 61 7.68 7.67 9.78
CA GLY A 61 7.54 9.09 9.41
C GLY A 61 6.81 9.31 8.07
N PHE A 62 6.77 10.54 7.57
CA PHE A 62 5.93 10.91 6.42
C PHE A 62 6.64 10.95 5.07
N ASN A 63 7.93 10.58 4.99
CA ASN A 63 8.66 10.57 3.73
C ASN A 63 8.79 9.14 3.20
N PRO A 64 8.06 8.76 2.13
CA PRO A 64 8.02 7.37 1.67
C PRO A 64 9.37 6.84 1.16
N LEU A 65 10.32 7.73 0.84
CA LEU A 65 11.66 7.33 0.37
C LEU A 65 12.67 7.08 1.50
N SER A 66 12.34 7.45 2.73
CA SER A 66 13.25 7.30 3.89
C SER A 66 12.61 6.69 5.13
N SER A 67 11.28 6.66 5.21
CA SER A 67 10.55 6.00 6.29
C SER A 67 10.77 4.48 6.25
N ARG A 68 10.75 3.85 7.42
CA ARG A 68 10.74 2.39 7.57
C ARG A 68 9.37 1.91 7.98
N ILE A 69 9.00 0.70 7.54
CA ILE A 69 7.72 0.09 7.91
C ILE A 69 7.82 -0.36 9.37
N ILE A 70 6.78 -0.09 10.15
CA ILE A 70 6.64 -0.58 11.54
C ILE A 70 5.40 -1.47 11.70
N GLU A 71 4.38 -1.32 10.85
CA GLU A 71 3.22 -2.20 10.77
C GLU A 71 2.75 -2.35 9.32
N LEU A 72 2.22 -3.53 9.00
CA LEU A 72 1.38 -3.76 7.82
C LEU A 72 0.10 -4.48 8.25
N ALA A 73 -1.04 -3.98 7.79
CA ALA A 73 -2.33 -4.64 7.87
C ALA A 73 -2.88 -4.85 6.46
N ALA A 74 -3.25 -6.08 6.11
CA ALA A 74 -3.83 -6.42 4.81
C ALA A 74 -4.96 -7.43 4.96
N ILE A 75 -6.01 -7.25 4.17
CA ILE A 75 -7.16 -8.16 4.08
C ILE A 75 -7.29 -8.59 2.62
N LYS A 76 -7.23 -9.90 2.38
CA LYS A 76 -7.57 -10.50 1.09
C LYS A 76 -9.06 -10.79 1.06
N LEU A 77 -9.72 -10.27 0.04
CA LEU A 77 -11.13 -10.38 -0.21
C LEU A 77 -11.35 -11.22 -1.47
N SER A 78 -12.37 -12.08 -1.45
CA SER A 78 -12.87 -12.78 -2.63
C SER A 78 -14.30 -12.33 -2.93
N GLN A 79 -14.61 -12.13 -4.20
CA GLN A 79 -15.93 -11.68 -4.62
C GLN A 79 -16.83 -12.88 -4.94
N ARG A 80 -18.05 -12.87 -4.41
CA ARG A 80 -19.13 -13.80 -4.79
C ARG A 80 -20.43 -13.01 -4.97
N ASN A 81 -21.07 -13.13 -6.13
CA ASN A 81 -22.29 -12.40 -6.46
C ASN A 81 -22.17 -10.87 -6.23
N VAL A 82 -21.05 -10.27 -6.65
CA VAL A 82 -20.77 -8.82 -6.50
C VAL A 82 -20.67 -8.35 -5.03
N VAL A 83 -20.43 -9.29 -4.10
CA VAL A 83 -20.17 -9.00 -2.69
C VAL A 83 -18.80 -9.53 -2.32
N PHE A 84 -17.98 -8.68 -1.68
CA PHE A 84 -16.69 -9.10 -1.15
C PHE A 84 -16.84 -9.80 0.20
N HIS A 85 -16.17 -10.94 0.32
CA HIS A 85 -16.02 -11.70 1.55
C HIS A 85 -14.54 -11.78 1.90
N GLU A 86 -14.23 -11.62 3.18
CA GLU A 86 -12.89 -11.86 3.67
C GLU A 86 -12.47 -13.32 3.46
N GLU A 87 -11.32 -13.51 2.82
CA GLU A 87 -10.70 -14.80 2.57
C GLU A 87 -9.53 -15.03 3.54
N ALA A 88 -8.70 -14.01 3.77
CA ALA A 88 -7.55 -14.08 4.65
C ALA A 88 -7.12 -12.69 5.15
N ARG A 89 -6.30 -12.67 6.21
CA ARG A 89 -5.63 -11.46 6.72
C ARG A 89 -4.15 -11.68 6.89
N LEU A 90 -3.37 -10.62 6.68
CA LEU A 90 -1.97 -10.53 7.07
C LEU A 90 -1.83 -9.31 7.98
N HIS A 91 -1.31 -9.53 9.19
CA HIS A 91 -0.97 -8.47 10.13
C HIS A 91 0.43 -8.72 10.66
N ARG A 92 1.30 -7.70 10.56
CA ARG A 92 2.71 -7.81 10.92
C ARG A 92 3.19 -6.51 11.54
N TYR A 93 3.88 -6.62 12.66
CA TYR A 93 4.82 -5.61 13.13
C TYR A 93 6.21 -5.91 12.58
N PHE A 94 7.01 -4.87 12.39
CA PHE A 94 8.32 -4.97 11.76
C PHE A 94 9.38 -4.53 12.76
N ARG A 95 10.37 -5.39 13.01
CA ARG A 95 11.48 -5.01 13.87
C ARG A 95 12.22 -3.83 13.28
N LEU A 96 12.25 -2.75 14.04
CA LEU A 96 13.00 -1.56 13.68
C LEU A 96 14.48 -1.72 14.07
N PRO A 97 15.44 -1.54 13.14
CA PRO A 97 16.86 -1.56 13.48
C PRO A 97 17.21 -0.52 14.56
N LYS A 98 18.20 -0.84 15.41
CA LYS A 98 18.54 -0.02 16.59
C LYS A 98 19.08 1.37 16.23
N ASP A 99 19.70 1.48 15.07
CA ASP A 99 20.26 2.72 14.51
C ASP A 99 19.20 3.62 13.85
N ILE A 100 17.99 3.11 13.62
CA ILE A 100 16.88 3.88 13.06
C ILE A 100 16.02 4.44 14.20
N PRO A 101 15.86 5.77 14.33
CA PRO A 101 15.01 6.36 15.35
C PRO A 101 13.52 6.11 15.07
N LEU A 102 12.73 6.04 16.15
CA LEU A 102 11.27 6.01 16.09
C LEU A 102 10.79 7.33 16.70
N PRO A 103 10.30 8.29 15.89
CA PRO A 103 9.89 9.59 16.41
C PRO A 103 8.72 9.49 17.40
N ASP A 104 8.75 10.29 18.47
CA ASP A 104 7.67 10.34 19.46
C ASP A 104 6.31 10.70 18.84
N GLU A 105 6.30 11.51 17.79
CA GLU A 105 5.10 11.85 17.03
C GLU A 105 4.48 10.63 16.36
N THR A 106 5.30 9.73 15.79
CA THR A 106 4.84 8.46 15.24
C THR A 106 4.25 7.58 16.33
N VAL A 107 4.92 7.46 17.48
CA VAL A 107 4.40 6.70 18.63
C VAL A 107 3.06 7.27 19.09
N LYS A 108 2.93 8.60 19.15
CA LYS A 108 1.70 9.28 19.55
C LYS A 108 0.55 9.06 18.56
N LEU A 109 0.84 9.00 17.26
CA LEU A 109 -0.17 8.82 16.21
C LEU A 109 -0.62 7.37 16.09
N THR A 110 0.32 6.43 16.14
CA THR A 110 0.08 5.01 15.85
C THR A 110 -0.14 4.18 17.11
N GLY A 111 0.38 4.62 18.26
CA GLY A 111 0.42 3.85 19.50
C GLY A 111 1.50 2.77 19.53
N ILE A 112 2.30 2.63 18.45
CA ILE A 112 3.32 1.59 18.31
C ILE A 112 4.61 2.05 18.99
N THR A 113 5.10 1.27 19.95
CA THR A 113 6.32 1.62 20.71
C THR A 113 7.53 0.84 20.23
N ARG A 114 8.73 1.36 20.51
CA ARG A 114 9.98 0.67 20.17
C ARG A 114 10.07 -0.71 20.79
N GLU A 115 9.66 -0.84 22.04
CA GLU A 115 9.70 -2.08 22.81
C GLU A 115 8.83 -3.17 22.17
N GLN A 116 7.68 -2.79 21.60
CA GLN A 116 6.83 -3.71 20.84
C GLN A 116 7.56 -4.26 19.61
N LEU A 117 8.30 -3.41 18.89
CA LEU A 117 9.00 -3.79 17.66
C LEU A 117 10.26 -4.62 17.89
N GLU A 118 10.91 -4.53 19.06
CA GLU A 118 12.19 -5.23 19.30
C GLU A 118 12.09 -6.76 19.19
N ALA A 119 10.95 -7.33 19.57
CA ALA A 119 10.72 -8.78 19.55
C ALA A 119 10.31 -9.32 18.16
N GLU A 120 9.95 -8.43 17.23
CA GLU A 120 9.32 -8.80 15.96
C GLU A 120 10.33 -9.33 14.93
N ARG A 121 9.82 -9.82 13.80
CA ARG A 121 10.65 -10.30 12.67
C ARG A 121 11.31 -9.12 11.94
N THR A 122 12.43 -9.37 11.27
CA THR A 122 13.11 -8.30 10.52
C THR A 122 12.27 -7.85 9.33
N GLU A 123 12.56 -6.65 8.81
CA GLU A 123 11.87 -6.14 7.62
C GLU A 123 12.04 -7.10 6.44
N GLU A 124 13.19 -7.77 6.33
CA GLU A 124 13.44 -8.74 5.29
C GLU A 124 12.49 -9.94 5.35
N GLU A 125 12.36 -10.53 6.53
CA GLU A 125 11.52 -11.70 6.76
C GLU A 125 10.03 -11.36 6.59
N CYS A 126 9.60 -10.18 7.06
CA CYS A 126 8.22 -9.73 6.89
C CYS A 126 7.89 -9.43 5.43
N LEU A 127 8.81 -8.83 4.67
CA LEU A 127 8.58 -8.55 3.25
C LEU A 127 8.39 -9.84 2.42
N GLU A 128 9.03 -10.94 2.79
CA GLU A 128 8.78 -12.24 2.13
C GLU A 128 7.33 -12.70 2.32
N ASP A 129 6.80 -12.61 3.55
CA ASP A 129 5.40 -12.92 3.85
C ASP A 129 4.45 -12.00 3.03
N VAL A 130 4.77 -10.70 2.95
CA VAL A 130 3.96 -9.70 2.23
C VAL A 130 3.94 -9.99 0.73
N LEU A 131 5.10 -10.22 0.12
CA LEU A 131 5.20 -10.56 -1.30
C LEU A 131 4.49 -11.87 -1.64
N HIS A 132 4.51 -12.85 -0.73
CA HIS A 132 3.74 -14.07 -0.90
C HIS A 132 2.23 -13.81 -0.82
N PHE A 133 1.79 -13.02 0.17
CA PHE A 133 0.37 -12.70 0.36
C PHE A 133 -0.21 -11.85 -0.78
N PHE A 134 0.57 -10.92 -1.33
CA PHE A 134 0.16 -9.97 -2.37
C PHE A 134 0.24 -10.56 -3.79
N ARG A 135 0.85 -11.74 -3.93
CA ARG A 135 1.11 -12.36 -5.23
C ARG A 135 -0.16 -12.55 -6.05
N ASP A 136 -0.08 -12.19 -7.33
CA ASP A 136 -1.12 -12.36 -8.35
C ASP A 136 -2.50 -11.83 -7.95
N THR A 137 -2.57 -10.90 -7.00
CA THR A 137 -3.82 -10.33 -6.49
C THR A 137 -3.77 -8.80 -6.61
N PRO A 138 -4.77 -8.15 -7.24
CA PRO A 138 -4.89 -6.70 -7.23
C PRO A 138 -4.87 -6.14 -5.81
N ILE A 139 -4.16 -5.04 -5.61
CA ILE A 139 -4.09 -4.34 -4.31
C ILE A 139 -4.80 -2.99 -4.37
N ALA A 140 -5.28 -2.53 -3.23
CA ALA A 140 -5.88 -1.23 -3.04
C ALA A 140 -5.54 -0.68 -1.64
N GLY A 141 -5.47 0.64 -1.55
CA GLY A 141 -5.26 1.36 -0.29
C GLY A 141 -5.67 2.81 -0.44
N TYR A 142 -5.78 3.52 0.69
CA TYR A 142 -6.13 4.94 0.66
C TYR A 142 -4.86 5.78 0.55
N ASN A 143 -4.70 6.53 -0.55
CA ASN A 143 -3.49 7.33 -0.81
C ASN A 143 -2.20 6.48 -0.96
N SER A 144 -2.35 5.17 -1.18
CA SER A 144 -1.24 4.21 -1.19
C SER A 144 -0.18 4.50 -2.25
N ILE A 145 -0.59 4.94 -3.43
CA ILE A 145 0.33 5.14 -4.57
C ILE A 145 1.36 6.23 -4.33
N ASN A 146 0.98 7.24 -3.57
CA ASN A 146 1.85 8.35 -3.24
C ASN A 146 2.59 8.11 -1.91
N PHE A 147 2.35 6.97 -1.25
CA PHE A 147 2.91 6.68 0.07
C PHE A 147 3.23 5.20 0.24
N ASP A 148 2.28 4.35 0.63
CA ASP A 148 2.47 2.95 0.97
C ASP A 148 3.17 2.12 -0.12
N ASP A 149 2.75 2.29 -1.38
CA ASP A 149 3.34 1.62 -2.54
C ASP A 149 4.82 2.03 -2.70
N LEU A 150 5.15 3.30 -2.45
CA LEU A 150 6.52 3.82 -2.52
C LEU A 150 7.38 3.34 -1.34
N VAL A 151 6.79 3.23 -0.15
CA VAL A 151 7.46 2.67 1.04
C VAL A 151 7.80 1.20 0.79
N LEU A 152 6.83 0.39 0.34
CA LEU A 152 7.05 -1.03 0.01
C LEU A 152 8.09 -1.18 -1.10
N TRP A 153 8.01 -0.36 -2.15
CA TRP A 153 9.01 -0.35 -3.23
C TRP A 153 10.42 -0.06 -2.71
N THR A 154 10.56 0.97 -1.87
CA THR A 154 11.85 1.38 -1.30
C THR A 154 12.41 0.30 -0.38
N ALA A 155 11.59 -0.29 0.48
CA ALA A 155 11.99 -1.37 1.38
C ALA A 155 12.43 -2.64 0.60
N HIS A 156 11.77 -2.93 -0.52
CA HIS A 156 12.16 -4.05 -1.39
C HIS A 156 13.46 -3.78 -2.17
N CYS A 157 13.63 -2.58 -2.72
CA CYS A 157 14.77 -2.24 -3.59
C CYS A 157 16.05 -1.82 -2.86
N SER A 158 16.00 -1.55 -1.56
CA SER A 158 17.17 -1.15 -0.76
C SER A 158 18.06 -2.33 -0.33
N LYS A 159 17.79 -3.53 -0.86
CA LYS A 159 18.59 -4.75 -0.69
C LYS A 159 19.42 -5.00 -1.94
#